data_AF-A0A969VLK6-F1
#
_entry.id   AF-A0A969VLK6-F1
#
_cell.length_a   1.000
_cell.length_b   1.000
_cell.length_c   1.000
_cell.angle_alpha   90.00
_cell.angle_beta   90.00
_cell.angle_gamma   90.00
#
_symmetry.space_group_name_H-M   'P 1'
#
loop_
_entity.id
_entity.type
_entity.pdbx_description
1 polymer ?
#
loop_
_entity_poly.entity_id
_entity_poly.type
_entity_poly.pdbx_seq_one_letter_code
_entity_poly.pdbx_strand_id
1 'polypeptide(L)'
;MGSVIGQLRGQGFGSVQQETTLLGRVRSIAERNDGRREIIVNPRTGEILRDLWTPKRGGVGTVQIINEGSGKASGSNGDDDED
;
A
#
# COMPACT_ATOMS: atom_id res chain seq x y z
N MET A 1 1.64 6.43 25.01
CA MET A 1 1.80 5.97 23.61
C MET A 1 0.45 6.05 22.92
N GLY A 2 0.37 6.69 21.74
CA GLY A 2 -0.87 6.72 20.95
C GLY A 2 -1.16 5.36 20.30
N SER A 3 -2.42 5.00 20.14
CA SER A 3 -2.81 3.77 19.43
C SER A 3 -2.40 3.86 17.95
N VAL A 4 -2.16 2.70 17.32
CA VAL A 4 -1.88 2.59 15.87
C VAL A 4 -2.97 3.32 15.06
N ILE A 5 -4.23 3.22 15.49
CA ILE A 5 -5.35 3.94 14.88
C ILE A 5 -5.16 5.45 14.98
N GLY A 6 -4.77 5.98 16.14
CA GLY A 6 -4.54 7.42 16.33
C GLY A 6 -3.43 7.95 15.43
N GLN A 7 -2.35 7.18 15.28
CA GLN A 7 -1.26 7.52 14.37
C GLN A 7 -1.70 7.52 12.90
N LEU A 8 -2.48 6.52 12.48
CA LEU A 8 -3.03 6.44 11.12
C LEU A 8 -3.98 7.61 10.83
N ARG A 9 -4.86 7.96 11.77
CA ARG A 9 -5.72 9.15 11.62
C ARG A 9 -4.90 10.44 11.53
N GLY A 10 -3.85 10.58 12.33
CA GLY A 10 -2.92 11.72 12.25
C GLY A 10 -2.19 11.83 10.91
N GLN A 11 -2.04 10.73 10.18
CA GLN A 11 -1.48 10.68 8.83
C GLN A 11 -2.53 10.95 7.72
N GLY A 12 -3.78 11.23 8.07
CA GLY A 12 -4.85 11.53 7.11
C GLY A 12 -5.56 10.29 6.55
N PHE A 13 -5.43 9.13 7.18
CA PHE A 13 -6.27 7.97 6.86
C PHE A 13 -7.68 8.16 7.41
N GLY A 14 -8.69 7.99 6.55
CA GLY A 14 -10.09 8.21 6.91
C GLY A 14 -10.75 6.94 7.45
N SER A 15 -10.79 5.89 6.62
CA SER A 15 -11.33 4.59 7.01
C SER A 15 -10.24 3.79 7.71
N VAL A 16 -10.43 3.44 8.97
CA VAL A 16 -9.52 2.56 9.72
C VAL A 16 -10.32 1.42 10.33
N GLN A 17 -10.02 0.20 9.91
CA GLN A 17 -10.60 -1.04 10.43
C GLN A 17 -9.55 -1.81 11.22
N GLN A 18 -9.99 -2.47 12.29
CA GLN A 18 -9.14 -3.31 13.11
C GLN A 18 -9.79 -4.69 13.24
N GLU A 19 -8.98 -5.72 13.02
CA GLU A 19 -9.40 -7.11 13.18
C GLU A 19 -8.32 -7.92 13.90
N THR A 20 -8.73 -9.01 14.52
CA THR A 20 -7.81 -9.98 15.12
C THR A 20 -7.62 -11.13 14.13
N THR A 21 -6.37 -11.43 13.83
CA THR A 21 -6.01 -12.58 12.99
C THR A 21 -6.15 -13.90 13.76
N LEU A 22 -6.21 -15.03 13.04
CA LEU A 22 -6.26 -16.37 13.65
C LEU A 22 -5.09 -16.66 14.61
N LEU A 23 -3.95 -16.00 14.41
CA LEU A 23 -2.75 -16.15 15.25
C LEU A 23 -2.70 -15.11 16.39
N GLY A 24 -3.81 -14.43 16.69
CA GLY A 24 -3.93 -13.49 17.80
C GLY A 24 -3.22 -12.16 17.60
N ARG A 25 -2.79 -11.83 16.37
CA ARG A 25 -2.22 -10.52 16.04
C ARG A 25 -3.31 -9.52 15.73
N VAL A 26 -3.03 -8.24 16.02
CA VAL A 26 -3.90 -7.13 15.65
C VAL A 26 -3.53 -6.67 14.25
N ARG A 27 -4.49 -6.72 13.32
CA ARG A 27 -4.35 -6.17 11.96
C ARG A 27 -5.17 -4.89 11.87
N SER A 28 -4.50 -3.80 11.51
CA SER A 28 -5.12 -2.51 11.23
C SER A 28 -5.02 -2.21 9.74
N ILE A 29 -6.15 -1.96 9.10
CA ILE A 29 -6.26 -1.61 7.70
C ILE A 29 -6.75 -0.18 7.64
N ALA A 30 -6.03 0.68 6.93
CA ALA A 30 -6.37 2.07 6.78
C ALA A 30 -6.41 2.49 5.31
N GLU A 31 -7.41 3.25 4.92
CA GLU A 31 -7.59 3.72 3.54
C GLU A 31 -7.60 5.25 3.45
N ARG A 32 -6.98 5.74 2.38
CA ARG A 32 -6.91 7.14 1.96
C ARG A 32 -7.06 7.20 0.44
N ASN A 33 -7.28 8.40 -0.10
CA ASN A 33 -7.52 8.61 -1.53
C ASN A 33 -6.42 8.05 -2.45
N ASP A 34 -5.18 8.01 -1.97
CA ASP A 34 -3.98 7.59 -2.69
C ASP A 34 -3.57 6.13 -2.42
N GLY A 35 -4.19 5.44 -1.45
CA GLY A 35 -3.85 4.06 -1.16
C GLY A 35 -4.36 3.53 0.17
N ARG A 36 -3.92 2.30 0.46
CA ARG A 36 -4.27 1.51 1.63
C ARG A 36 -2.99 1.14 2.38
N ARG A 37 -2.99 1.29 3.70
CA ARG A 37 -1.92 0.82 4.59
C ARG A 37 -2.42 -0.33 5.44
N GLU A 38 -1.63 -1.38 5.56
CA GLU A 38 -1.88 -2.52 6.44
C GLU A 38 -0.75 -2.64 7.46
N ILE A 39 -1.09 -2.55 8.73
CA ILE A 39 -0.17 -2.71 9.86
C ILE A 39 -0.59 -3.93 10.67
N ILE A 40 0.33 -4.84 10.94
CA ILE A 40 0.09 -5.98 11.84
C ILE A 40 1.01 -5.84 13.05
N VAL A 41 0.45 -5.93 14.25
CA VAL A 41 1.18 -5.79 15.51
C VAL A 41 1.00 -7.04 16.38
N ASN A 42 2.08 -7.44 17.06
CA ASN A 42 1.98 -8.37 18.18
C ASN A 42 1.43 -7.63 19.41
N PRO A 43 0.19 -7.88 19.85
CA PRO A 43 -0.41 -7.11 20.94
C PRO A 43 0.26 -7.33 22.30
N ARG A 44 1.07 -8.39 22.47
CA ARG A 44 1.76 -8.68 23.73
C ARG A 44 3.08 -7.91 23.87
N THR A 45 3.79 -7.72 22.77
CA THR A 45 5.13 -7.10 22.76
C THR A 45 5.12 -5.68 22.18
N GLY A 46 4.11 -5.34 21.37
CA GLY A 46 4.05 -4.09 20.61
C GLY A 46 4.86 -4.11 19.30
N GLU A 47 5.49 -5.23 18.95
CA GLU A 47 6.28 -5.35 17.73
C GLU A 47 5.41 -5.22 16.47
N ILE A 48 5.90 -4.45 15.50
CA ILE A 48 5.29 -4.35 14.17
C ILE A 48 5.80 -5.51 13.31
N LEU A 49 4.89 -6.41 12.95
CA LEU A 49 5.17 -7.60 12.15
C LEU A 49 4.95 -7.39 10.65
N ARG A 50 4.13 -6.39 10.28
CA ARG A 50 3.93 -5.96 8.91
C ARG A 50 3.63 -4.48 8.90
N ASP A 51 4.22 -3.78 7.94
CA ASP A 51 3.82 -2.44 7.50
C ASP A 51 3.85 -2.44 5.98
N LEU A 52 2.67 -2.48 5.38
CA LEU A 52 2.50 -2.58 3.93
C LEU A 52 1.70 -1.39 3.42
N TRP A 53 2.32 -0.59 2.56
CA TRP A 53 1.64 0.42 1.76
C TRP A 53 1.26 -0.16 0.40
N THR A 54 0.01 0.02 0.00
CA THR A 54 -0.52 -0.37 -1.30
C THR A 54 -1.21 0.84 -1.92
N PRO A 55 -0.62 1.49 -2.94
CA PRO A 55 -1.26 2.63 -3.59
C PRO A 55 -2.53 2.19 -4.31
N LYS A 56 -3.46 3.13 -4.51
CA LYS A 56 -4.64 2.91 -5.35
C LYS A 56 -4.20 2.62 -6.79
N ARG A 57 -4.98 1.85 -7.56
CA ARG A 57 -4.70 1.57 -8.97
C ARG A 57 -4.46 2.89 -9.74
N GLY A 58 -3.33 2.98 -10.45
CA GLY A 58 -2.89 4.20 -11.13
C GLY A 58 -2.10 5.20 -10.26
N GLY A 59 -1.95 4.91 -8.96
CA GLY A 59 -1.05 5.61 -8.06
C GLY A 59 0.39 5.10 -8.17
N VAL A 60 1.34 5.93 -7.75
CA VAL A 60 2.77 5.58 -7.78
C VAL A 60 3.07 4.52 -6.72
N GLY A 61 3.26 3.27 -7.17
CA GLY A 61 3.69 2.13 -6.37
C GLY A 61 5.09 1.69 -6.72
N THR A 62 6.08 2.52 -6.43
CA THR A 62 7.47 2.16 -6.74
C THR A 62 8.04 1.31 -5.63
N VAL A 63 7.89 0.00 -5.75
CA VAL A 63 8.77 -0.97 -5.11
C VAL A 63 9.43 -1.79 -6.22
N GLN A 64 10.52 -1.25 -6.77
CA GLN A 64 11.40 -1.99 -7.69
C GLN A 64 12.45 -2.71 -6.85
N ILE A 65 12.17 -3.96 -6.45
CA ILE A 65 13.15 -4.80 -5.74
C ILE A 65 13.91 -5.70 -6.72
N ILE A 66 13.38 -5.96 -7.91
CA ILE A 66 14.06 -6.78 -8.92
C ILE A 66 13.95 -6.08 -10.27
N ASN A 67 15.05 -5.47 -10.70
CA ASN A 67 15.22 -4.98 -12.06
C ASN A 67 15.67 -6.17 -12.91
N GLU A 68 14.74 -7.03 -13.31
CA GLU A 68 15.00 -8.06 -14.32
C GLU A 68 14.50 -7.56 -15.68
N GLY A 69 15.45 -7.09 -16.49
CA GLY A 69 15.35 -7.11 -17.94
C GLY A 69 14.43 -6.06 -18.56
N SER A 70 15.08 -5.11 -19.23
CA SER A 70 14.52 -4.33 -20.35
C SER A 70 13.57 -5.15 -21.25
N GLY A 71 12.26 -4.94 -21.08
CA GLY A 71 11.22 -5.40 -22.00
C GLY A 71 10.66 -4.21 -22.76
N LYS A 72 11.08 -4.07 -24.02
CA LYS A 72 10.65 -3.03 -24.97
C LYS A 72 9.12 -2.92 -25.03
N ALA A 73 8.57 -1.73 -24.81
CA ALA A 73 7.27 -1.37 -25.37
C ALA A 73 7.52 -0.72 -26.73
N SER A 74 7.39 -1.52 -27.80
CA SER A 74 7.32 -1.02 -29.17
C SER A 74 5.99 -0.29 -29.38
N GLY A 75 5.99 1.03 -29.22
CA GLY A 75 4.94 1.88 -29.78
C GLY A 75 5.28 2.13 -31.24
N SER A 76 4.67 1.39 -32.16
CA SER A 76 4.63 1.78 -33.58
C SER A 76 3.41 2.67 -33.75
N ASN A 77 3.61 3.98 -33.69
CA ASN A 77 2.61 4.92 -34.20
C ASN A 77 3.07 5.27 -35.61
N GLY A 78 2.54 4.54 -36.59
CA GLY A 78 2.68 4.92 -37.99
C GLY A 78 1.78 6.11 -38.24
N ASP A 79 2.40 7.23 -38.56
CA ASP A 79 1.75 8.36 -39.22
C ASP A 79 1.37 7.91 -40.63
N ASP A 80 0.07 7.94 -40.95
CA ASP A 80 -0.44 7.93 -42.34
C ASP A 80 -1.25 9.23 -42.50
N ASP A 81 -0.55 10.26 -42.96
CA ASP A 81 -1.10 11.40 -43.71
C ASP A 81 -1.31 10.99 -45.19
N GLU A 82 -2.18 11.71 -45.92
CA GLU A 82 -2.58 11.61 -47.37
C GLU A 82 -3.94 10.87 -47.58
N ASP A 83 -5.06 11.44 -48.06
CA ASP A 83 -5.39 12.52 -49.03
C ASP A 83 -6.66 13.31 -48.63
#